data_AF-A0A453HZV9-F1
#
_entry.id   AF-A0A453HZV9-F1
#
_cell.length_a   1.000
_cell.length_b   1.000
_cell.length_c   1.000
_cell.angle_alpha   90.00
_cell.angle_beta   90.00
_cell.angle_gamma   90.00
#
_symmetry.space_group_name_H-M   'P 1'
#
loop_
_entity.id
_entity.type
_entity.pdbx_description
1 polymer ?
#
loop_
_entity_poly.entity_id
_entity_poly.type
_entity_poly.pdbx_seq_one_letter_code
_entity_poly.pdbx_strand_id
1 'polypeptide(L)' 'PPKMRKGLASATLLTSWMIWKHRNNCIFDRAQPTIHNIVSRIKDEAKLWADAGATGLRVVLPATWDVH' A
#
# COMPACT_ATOMS: atom_id res chain seq x y z
N PRO A 1 15.66 8.31 11.04
CA PRO A 1 16.58 7.14 11.06
C PRO A 1 16.50 6.35 9.74
N PRO A 2 17.55 5.63 9.30
CA PRO A 2 17.62 5.00 7.98
C PRO A 2 16.47 4.03 7.65
N LYS A 3 15.99 3.28 8.66
CA LYS A 3 14.87 2.33 8.52
C LYS A 3 13.55 3.04 8.17
N MET A 4 13.28 4.18 8.80
CA MET A 4 12.08 4.99 8.53
C MET A 4 12.11 5.59 7.12
N ARG A 5 13.27 6.08 6.66
CA ARG A 5 13.43 6.59 5.28
C ARG A 5 13.19 5.48 4.24
N LYS A 6 13.73 4.28 4.47
CA LYS A 6 13.48 3.11 3.62
C LYS A 6 12.00 2.71 3.63
N GLY A 7 11.37 2.70 4.81
CA GLY A 7 9.95 2.42 4.96
C GLY A 7 9.05 3.39 4.19
N LEU A 8 9.31 4.70 4.30
CA LEU A 8 8.59 5.72 3.56
C LEU A 8 8.78 5.56 2.04
N ALA A 9 9.99 5.28 1.58
CA ALA A 9 10.25 5.02 0.16
C ALA A 9 9.46 3.80 -0.34
N SER A 10 9.44 2.70 0.43
CA SER A 10 8.63 1.51 0.11
C SER A 10 7.14 1.82 0.09
N ALA A 11 6.62 2.60 1.06
CA ALA A 11 5.21 2.99 1.10
C ALA A 11 4.81 3.86 -0.09
N THR A 12 5.66 4.82 -0.48
CA THR A 12 5.43 5.68 -1.66
C THR A 12 5.42 4.85 -2.95
N LEU A 13 6.37 3.92 -3.09
CA LEU A 13 6.43 3.03 -4.25
C LEU A 13 5.18 2.16 -4.34
N LEU A 14 4.80 1.53 -3.23
CA LEU A 14 3.61 0.67 -3.14
C LEU A 14 2.34 1.45 -3.50
N THR A 15 2.16 2.63 -2.93
CA THR A 15 1.01 3.51 -3.20
C THR A 15 0.94 3.87 -4.68
N SER A 16 2.06 4.29 -5.27
CA SER A 16 2.16 4.64 -6.69
C SER A 16 1.82 3.46 -7.59
N TRP A 17 2.35 2.27 -7.27
CA TRP A 17 2.08 1.03 -7.99
C TRP A 17 0.60 0.63 -7.95
N MET A 18 -0.03 0.71 -6.78
CA MET A 18 -1.44 0.37 -6.61
C MET A 18 -2.36 1.35 -7.35
N ILE A 19 -2.04 2.65 -7.34
CA ILE A 19 -2.72 3.67 -8.15
C ILE A 19 -2.64 3.34 -9.64
N TRP A 20 -1.46 3.02 -10.13
CA TRP A 20 -1.27 2.65 -11.53
C TRP A 20 -2.10 1.41 -11.90
N LYS A 21 -2.05 0.35 -11.08
CA LYS A 21 -2.82 -0.88 -11.32
C LYS A 21 -4.33 -0.64 -11.32
N HIS A 22 -4.85 0.15 -10.37
CA HIS A 22 -6.27 0.49 -10.32
C HIS A 22 -6.69 1.28 -11.58
N ARG A 23 -5.90 2.27 -11.99
CA ARG A 23 -6.18 3.05 -13.20
C ARG A 23 -6.21 2.16 -14.44
N ASN A 24 -5.30 1.21 -14.57
CA ASN A 24 -5.33 0.27 -15.68
C ASN A 24 -6.61 -0.57 -15.67
N ASN A 25 -7.00 -1.14 -14.54
CA ASN A 25 -8.23 -1.93 -14.47
C ASN A 25 -9.49 -1.09 -14.79
N CYS A 26 -9.54 0.18 -14.38
CA CYS A 26 -10.64 1.07 -14.75
C CYS A 26 -10.70 1.34 -16.26
N ILE A 27 -9.54 1.48 -16.91
CA ILE A 27 -9.44 1.77 -18.35
C ILE A 27 -9.72 0.51 -19.19
N PHE A 28 -9.12 -0.62 -18.83
CA PHE A 28 -9.15 -1.85 -19.63
C PHE A 28 -10.33 -2.76 -19.28
N ASP A 29 -10.65 -2.91 -17.99
CA ASP A 29 -11.69 -3.83 -17.53
C ASP A 29 -13.02 -3.12 -17.22
N ARG A 30 -13.09 -1.81 -17.49
CA ARG A 30 -14.23 -0.94 -17.12
C ARG A 30 -14.61 -1.05 -15.64
N ALA A 31 -13.64 -1.36 -14.79
CA ALA A 31 -13.85 -1.41 -13.36
C ALA A 31 -14.30 -0.03 -12.85
N GLN A 32 -15.22 -0.01 -11.89
CA GLN A 32 -15.64 1.27 -11.31
C GLN A 32 -14.49 1.90 -10.51
N PRO A 33 -14.16 3.17 -10.76
CA PRO A 33 -13.15 3.87 -9.97
C PRO A 33 -13.67 4.02 -8.54
N THR A 34 -12.90 3.55 -7.56
CA THR A 34 -13.33 3.59 -6.15
C THR A 34 -12.14 3.83 -5.25
N ILE A 35 -12.08 5.04 -4.67
CA ILE A 35 -11.02 5.46 -3.76
C ILE A 35 -10.97 4.54 -2.53
N HIS A 36 -12.13 4.14 -2.01
CA HIS A 36 -12.20 3.22 -0.88
C HIS A 36 -11.52 1.87 -1.17
N ASN A 37 -11.79 1.28 -2.33
CA ASN A 37 -11.23 -0.01 -2.71
C ASN A 37 -9.71 0.06 -2.90
N ILE A 38 -9.21 1.13 -3.51
CA ILE A 38 -7.77 1.28 -3.69
C ILE A 38 -7.04 1.53 -2.37
N VAL A 39 -7.62 2.34 -1.47
CA VAL A 39 -7.05 2.58 -0.14
C VAL A 39 -7.03 1.29 0.67
N SER A 40 -8.12 0.49 0.67
CA SER A 40 -8.14 -0.81 1.35
C SER A 40 -7.03 -1.72 0.83
N ARG A 41 -6.91 -1.87 -0.49
CA ARG A 41 -5.88 -2.74 -1.08
C ARG A 41 -4.46 -2.27 -0.79
N ILE A 42 -4.22 -0.97 -0.71
CA ILE A 42 -2.90 -0.44 -0.31
C ILE A 42 -2.58 -0.85 1.13
N LYS A 43 -3.55 -0.77 2.05
CA LYS A 43 -3.34 -1.19 3.45
C LYS A 43 -3.05 -2.69 3.54
N ASP A 44 -3.85 -3.50 2.86
CA ASP A 44 -3.71 -4.97 2.86
C ASP A 44 -2.34 -5.40 2.32
N GLU A 45 -1.93 -4.84 1.18
CA GLU A 45 -0.64 -5.14 0.55
C GLU A 45 0.53 -4.65 1.43
N ALA A 46 0.38 -3.48 2.07
CA ALA A 46 1.41 -2.96 2.96
C ALA A 46 1.59 -3.86 4.21
N LYS A 47 0.50 -4.39 4.76
CA LYS A 47 0.52 -5.38 5.85
C LYS A 47 1.23 -6.65 5.40
N LEU A 48 0.86 -7.21 4.26
CA LEU A 48 1.52 -8.39 3.68
C LEU A 48 3.02 -8.19 3.51
N TRP A 49 3.46 -7.03 3.04
CA TRP A 49 4.89 -6.73 2.89
C TRP A 49 5.60 -6.61 4.24
N ALA A 50 4.96 -5.98 5.23
CA ALA A 50 5.48 -5.88 6.59
C ALA A 50 5.64 -7.28 7.24
N ASP A 51 4.66 -8.15 7.06
CA ASP A 51 4.67 -9.54 7.54
C ASP A 51 5.72 -10.40 6.82
N ALA A 52 5.91 -10.17 5.51
CA ALA A 52 6.97 -10.77 4.71
C ALA A 52 8.39 -10.24 5.03
N GLY A 53 8.53 -9.35 6.03
CA GLY A 53 9.82 -8.90 6.54
C GLY A 53 10.26 -7.53 6.06
N ALA A 54 9.39 -6.72 5.44
CA ALA A 54 9.65 -5.30 5.16
C ALA A 54 9.66 -4.47 6.46
N THR A 55 10.68 -4.65 7.29
CA THR A 55 10.80 -4.04 8.62
C THR A 55 10.75 -2.51 8.62
N GLY A 56 11.22 -1.86 7.55
CA GLY A 56 11.09 -0.41 7.40
C GLY A 56 9.63 0.03 7.25
N LEU A 57 8.82 -0.77 6.53
CA LEU A 57 7.41 -0.50 6.34
C LEU A 57 6.65 -0.70 7.66
N ARG A 58 6.95 -1.77 8.42
CA ARG A 58 6.37 -1.99 9.76
C ARG A 58 6.59 -0.84 10.74
N VAL A 59 7.70 -0.11 10.61
CA VAL A 59 7.98 1.09 11.44
C VAL A 59 7.13 2.30 11.02
N VAL A 60 6.68 2.34 9.77
CA VAL A 60 5.95 3.49 9.19
C VAL A 60 4.44 3.27 9.20
N LEU A 61 3.97 2.02 9.18
CA LEU A 61 2.54 1.72 9.18
C LEU A 61 1.88 2.11 10.51
N PRO A 62 0.72 2.79 10.47
CA PRO A 62 -0.04 3.08 11.68
C PRO A 62 -0.52 1.79 12.34
N ALA A 63 -0.42 1.71 13.67
CA ALA A 63 -0.96 0.58 14.45
C ALA A 63 -2.49 0.41 14.27
N THR A 64 -3.19 1.47 13.86
CA THR A 64 -4.63 1.38 13.54
C THR A 64 -4.94 0.55 12.29
N TRP A 65 -3.93 0.20 11.50
CA TRP A 65 -4.08 -0.70 10.34
C TRP A 65 -3.91 -2.17 10.74
N ASP A 66 -3.56 -2.47 12.00
CA ASP A 66 -3.51 -3.83 12.57
C ASP A 66 -4.86 -4.31 13.15
N VAL A 67 -5.91 -3.47 13.19
CA VAL A 67 -7.14 -3.74 13.97
C VAL A 67 -8.23 -4.52 13.21
N HIS A 68 -7.91 -5.20 12.11
CA HIS A 68 -8.82 -6.14 11.44
C HIS A 68 -8.14 -7.49 11.18
#